data_AF-A0A7X9PLP3-F1
#
_entry.id   AF-A0A7X9PLP3-F1
#
_cell.length_a   1.000
_cell.length_b   1.000
_cell.length_c   1.000
_cell.angle_alpha   90.00
_cell.angle_beta   90.00
_cell.angle_gamma   90.00
#
_symmetry.space_group_name_H-M   'P 1'
#
loop_
_entity.id
_entity.type
_entity.pdbx_description
1 polymer ?
#
loop_
_entity_poly.entity_id
_entity_poly.type
_entity_poly.pdbx_seq_one_letter_code
_entity_poly.pdbx_strand_id
1 'polypeptide(L)' 'MTYNYDKKQYELTLLLKQGFYDYAYAYLTDKSTKADFGFIEGNHYETENDYYIFVYWRNNSFRYDRLVGVKAVNTSR' A
#
# COMPACT_ATOMS: atom_id res chain seq x y z
N MET A 1 -12.29 -7.68 7.25
CA MET A 1 -12.81 -8.98 6.75
C MET A 1 -13.16 -9.83 7.95
N THR A 2 -14.17 -10.69 7.84
CA THR A 2 -14.57 -11.62 8.91
C THR A 2 -14.35 -13.05 8.44
N TYR A 3 -13.75 -13.88 9.29
CA TYR A 3 -13.56 -15.29 8.97
C TYR A 3 -14.87 -16.05 9.15
N ASN A 4 -15.32 -16.72 8.10
CA ASN A 4 -16.46 -17.61 8.09
C ASN A 4 -15.97 -19.04 8.37
N TYR A 5 -16.26 -19.57 9.56
CA TYR A 5 -15.77 -20.88 9.99
C TYR A 5 -16.40 -22.05 9.21
N ASP A 6 -17.66 -21.94 8.81
CA ASP A 6 -18.37 -23.00 8.07
C ASP A 6 -17.78 -23.17 6.67
N LYS A 7 -17.49 -22.04 6.01
CA LYS A 7 -16.91 -22.00 4.66
C LYS A 7 -15.38 -21.96 4.63
N LYS A 8 -14.74 -21.81 5.80
CA LYS A 8 -13.29 -21.72 5.99
C LYS A 8 -12.63 -20.60 5.16
N GLN A 9 -13.28 -19.45 5.04
CA GLN A 9 -12.80 -18.34 4.20
C GLN A 9 -13.03 -16.97 4.84
N TYR A 10 -12.27 -15.96 4.43
CA TYR A 10 -12.51 -14.58 4.81
C TYR A 10 -13.53 -13.92 3.86
N GLU A 11 -14.57 -13.30 4.43
CA GLU A 11 -15.63 -12.62 3.67
C GLU A 11 -15.72 -11.14 4.08
N LEU A 12 -16.15 -10.30 3.13
CA LEU A 12 -16.46 -8.88 3.35
C LEU A 12 -17.48 -8.43 2.29
N THR A 13 -18.49 -7.68 2.71
CA THR A 13 -19.45 -7.03 1.80
C THR A 13 -19.18 -5.53 1.78
N LEU A 14 -19.00 -4.96 0.59
CA LEU A 14 -18.75 -3.54 0.37
C LEU A 14 -19.69 -3.01 -0.72
N LEU A 15 -20.24 -1.81 -0.50
CA LEU A 15 -20.95 -1.08 -1.54
C LEU A 15 -19.92 -0.32 -2.39
N LEU A 16 -19.77 -0.72 -3.66
CA LEU A 16 -18.84 -0.11 -4.60
C LEU A 16 -19.61 0.51 -5.78
N LYS A 17 -18.99 1.53 -6.40
CA LYS A 17 -19.49 2.10 -7.65
C LYS A 17 -19.21 1.10 -8.79
N GLN A 18 -19.95 1.20 -9.90
CA GLN A 18 -19.62 0.41 -11.09
C GLN A 18 -18.29 0.88 -11.70
N GLY A 19 -17.40 -0.06 -12.00
CA GLY A 19 -16.07 0.19 -12.56
C GLY A 19 -15.11 -0.99 -12.36
N PHE A 20 -13.84 -0.77 -12.73
CA PHE A 20 -12.75 -1.70 -12.48
C PHE A 20 -12.03 -1.34 -11.18
N TYR A 21 -11.65 -2.36 -10.41
CA TYR A 21 -10.98 -2.21 -9.12
C TYR A 21 -9.81 -3.17 -9.01
N ASP A 22 -8.63 -2.62 -8.75
CA ASP A 22 -7.49 -3.37 -8.26
C ASP A 22 -7.59 -3.48 -6.73
N TYR A 23 -7.28 -4.65 -6.19
CA TYR A 23 -7.30 -4.90 -4.75
C TYR A 23 -6.19 -5.90 -4.39
N ALA A 24 -5.79 -5.87 -3.12
CA ALA A 24 -4.85 -6.82 -2.54
C ALA A 24 -5.24 -7.08 -1.08
N TYR A 25 -4.85 -8.25 -0.56
CA TYR A 25 -5.00 -8.60 0.83
C TYR A 25 -3.72 -8.31 1.60
N ALA A 26 -3.85 -7.56 2.70
CA ALA A 26 -2.75 -7.30 3.61
C ALA A 26 -3.07 -7.89 4.98
N TYR A 27 -2.12 -8.62 5.55
CA TYR A 27 -2.19 -9.15 6.90
C TYR A 27 -1.62 -8.15 7.90
N LEU A 28 -2.37 -7.85 8.96
CA LEU A 28 -1.92 -6.98 10.05
C LEU A 28 -1.84 -7.79 11.34
N THR A 29 -0.63 -8.04 11.82
CA THR A 29 -0.40 -8.72 13.10
C THR A 29 -0.91 -7.89 14.27
N ASP A 30 -1.40 -8.54 15.32
CA ASP A 30 -1.84 -7.89 16.55
C ASP A 30 -0.78 -6.91 17.08
N LYS A 31 -1.21 -5.67 17.37
CA LYS A 31 -0.38 -4.56 17.85
C LYS A 31 0.64 -4.01 16.84
N SER A 32 0.68 -4.51 15.60
CA SER A 32 1.43 -3.87 14.51
C SER A 32 0.66 -2.69 13.95
N THR A 33 1.39 -1.67 13.50
CA THR A 33 0.85 -0.57 12.68
C THR A 33 1.21 -0.71 11.21
N LYS A 34 2.02 -1.72 10.85
CA LYS A 34 2.46 -2.00 9.49
C LYS A 34 1.84 -3.30 9.00
N ALA A 35 1.08 -3.20 7.92
CA ALA A 35 0.50 -4.35 7.23
C ALA A 35 1.55 -5.04 6.36
N ASP A 36 1.44 -6.37 6.26
CA ASP A 36 2.27 -7.24 5.43
C ASP A 36 1.42 -7.80 4.28
N PHE A 37 1.77 -7.43 3.05
CA PHE A 37 1.13 -7.95 1.85
C PHE A 37 1.67 -9.34 1.47
N GLY A 38 2.91 -9.64 1.87
CA GLY A 38 3.60 -10.85 1.46
C GLY A 38 3.06 -12.14 2.07
N PHE A 39 2.35 -12.05 3.19
CA PHE A 39 1.76 -13.22 3.85
C PHE A 39 0.69 -13.92 3.01
N ILE A 40 -0.09 -13.15 2.24
CA ILE A 40 -1.19 -13.68 1.41
C ILE A 40 -0.83 -13.59 -0.07
N GLU A 41 -0.35 -12.43 -0.53
CA GLU A 41 -0.07 -12.18 -1.95
C GLU A 41 1.30 -12.70 -2.40
N GLY A 42 2.21 -12.95 -1.44
CA GLY A 42 3.60 -13.28 -1.72
C GLY A 42 4.48 -12.05 -1.97
N ASN A 43 5.80 -12.27 -2.05
CA ASN A 43 6.78 -11.25 -2.37
C ASN A 43 7.60 -11.72 -3.58
N HIS A 44 7.38 -11.12 -4.74
CA HIS A 44 8.05 -11.45 -5.99
C HIS A 44 8.89 -10.25 -6.46
N TYR A 45 10.14 -10.48 -6.85
CA TYR A 45 11.04 -9.38 -7.20
C TYR A 45 10.73 -8.80 -8.58
N GLU A 46 10.09 -9.58 -9.44
CA GLU A 46 9.65 -9.20 -10.78
C GLU A 46 8.39 -8.32 -10.78
N THR A 47 7.71 -8.17 -9.64
CA THR A 47 6.46 -7.40 -9.58
C THR A 47 6.69 -5.95 -9.98
N GLU A 48 5.87 -5.49 -10.93
CA GLU A 48 5.85 -4.11 -11.36
C GLU A 48 5.29 -3.22 -10.25
N ASN A 49 6.12 -2.35 -9.69
CA ASN A 49 5.75 -1.44 -8.61
C ASN A 49 6.22 -0.02 -8.94
N ASP A 50 5.36 0.96 -8.66
CA ASP A 50 5.69 2.38 -8.75
C ASP A 50 6.21 2.91 -7.41
N TYR A 51 7.40 3.51 -7.45
CA TYR A 51 8.04 4.15 -6.31
C TYR A 51 8.11 5.65 -6.53
N TYR A 52 7.67 6.41 -5.53
CA TYR A 52 7.72 7.87 -5.54
C TYR A 52 8.76 8.37 -4.54
N ILE A 53 9.73 9.14 -5.04
CA ILE A 53 10.79 9.76 -4.27
C ILE A 53 10.44 11.24 -4.10
N PHE A 54 10.23 11.67 -2.86
CA PHE A 54 9.96 13.05 -2.51
C PHE A 54 11.15 13.64 -1.77
N VAL A 55 11.75 14.69 -2.32
CA VAL A 55 12.89 15.38 -1.71
C VAL A 55 12.40 16.65 -1.03
N TYR A 56 12.45 16.66 0.30
CA TYR A 56 12.07 17.81 1.11
C TYR A 56 13.31 18.57 1.59
N TRP A 57 13.22 19.89 1.62
CA TRP A 57 14.24 20.78 2.18
C TRP A 57 13.61 21.77 3.15
N ARG A 58 14.13 21.79 4.38
CA ARG A 58 13.75 22.75 5.42
C ARG A 58 14.87 23.75 5.62
N ASN A 59 14.59 25.03 5.38
CA ASN A 59 15.47 26.12 5.79
C ASN A 59 15.20 26.47 7.25
N ASN A 60 16.24 26.76 8.04
CA ASN A 60 16.09 27.27 9.40
C ASN A 60 15.28 28.58 9.48
N SER A 61 15.28 29.40 8.41
CA SER A 61 14.50 30.64 8.34
C SER A 61 13.03 30.43 7.97
N PHE A 62 12.67 29.28 7.39
CA PHE A 62 11.30 28.98 6.97
C PHE A 62 10.62 28.04 7.96
N ARG A 63 9.33 28.26 8.20
CA ARG A 63 8.55 27.47 9.17
C ARG A 63 7.83 26.27 8.53
N TYR A 64 8.27 25.82 7.36
CA TYR A 64 7.65 24.71 6.62
C TYR A 64 8.67 23.89 5.83
N ASP A 65 8.31 22.64 5.52
CA ASP A 65 9.06 21.77 4.62
C ASP A 65 8.73 22.09 3.18
N ARG A 66 9.75 22.39 2.38
CA ARG A 66 9.57 22.61 0.94
C ARG A 66 9.80 21.31 0.21
N LEU A 67 8.84 20.87 -0.58
CA LEU A 67 9.06 19.82 -1.57
C LEU A 67 9.88 20.41 -2.73
N VAL A 68 11.16 20.07 -2.81
CA VAL A 68 12.10 20.60 -3.81
C VAL A 68 12.35 19.65 -4.97
N GLY A 69 11.87 18.41 -4.89
CA GLY A 69 11.95 17.44 -5.98
C GLY A 69 10.96 16.29 -5.80
N VAL A 70 10.45 15.80 -6.93
CA VAL A 70 9.60 14.62 -7.01
C VAL A 70 10.08 13.76 -8.17
N LYS A 71 10.25 12.46 -7.94
CA LYS A 71 10.58 11.50 -9.00
C LYS A 71 9.75 10.24 -8.83
N ALA A 72 9.06 9.83 -9.89
CA ALA A 72 8.45 8.51 -9.99
C ALA A 72 9.43 7.55 -10.71
N VAL A 73 9.57 6.34 -10.20
CA VAL A 73 10.39 5.27 -10.75
C VAL A 73 9.57 3.98 -10.72
N ASN A 74 9.59 3.23 -11.80
CA ASN A 74 8.90 1.95 -11.91
C ASN A 74 9.95 0.83 -12.04
N THR A 75 9.67 -0.37 -11.55
CA THR A 75 10.62 -1.49 -11.59
C THR A 75 10.83 -2.11 -12.98
N SER A 76 9.91 -1.89 -13.92
CA SER A 76 9.96 -2.42 -15.29
C SER A 76 10.55 -1.44 -16.33
N ARG A 77 10.82 -0.18 -15.95
CA ARG A 77 11.23 0.91 -16.86
C ARG A 77 12.63 1.47 -16.59
#